data_AF-O07024-F1
#
_entry.id   AF-O07024-F1
#
_cell.length_a   1.000
_cell.length_b   1.000
_cell.length_c   1.000
_cell.angle_alpha   90.00
_cell.angle_beta   90.00
_cell.angle_gamma   90.00
#
_symmetry.space_group_name_H-M   'P 1'
#
loop_
_entity.id
_entity.type
_entity.pdbx_description
1 polymer ?
#
loop_
_entity_poly.entity_id
_entity_poly.type
_entity_poly.pdbx_seq_one_letter_code
_entity_poly.pdbx_strand_id
1 'polypeptide(L)' 'MQGQRIGYVRVSSFDQNPDRQLEQIEVGKVFTDK' A
#
# COMPACT_ATOMS: atom_id res chain seq x y z
N MET A 1 -2.71 11.89 -20.83
CA MET A 1 -2.13 10.80 -20.03
C MET A 1 -2.91 10.73 -18.73
N GLN A 2 -3.71 9.69 -18.50
CA GLN A 2 -4.24 9.43 -17.15
C GLN A 2 -3.04 9.09 -16.25
N GLY A 3 -2.89 9.79 -15.13
CA GLY A 3 -1.89 9.44 -14.13
C GLY A 3 -2.21 8.08 -13.50
N GLN A 4 -1.18 7.30 -13.16
CA GLN A 4 -1.35 6.06 -12.41
C GLN A 4 -1.27 6.35 -10.91
N ARG A 5 -2.27 5.90 -10.14
CA ARG A 5 -2.24 5.98 -8.68
C ARG A 5 -1.36 4.85 -8.13
N ILE A 6 -0.35 5.22 -7.35
CA ILE A 6 0.62 4.29 -6.75
C ILE A 6 0.39 4.25 -5.24
N GLY A 7 0.24 3.05 -4.69
CA GLY A 7 0.19 2.79 -3.25
C GLY A 7 1.56 2.43 -2.69
N TYR A 8 1.78 2.79 -1.43
CA TYR A 8 2.95 2.39 -0.65
C TYR A 8 2.48 1.92 0.72
N VAL A 9 2.90 0.72 1.12
CA VAL A 9 2.56 0.12 2.40
C VAL A 9 3.85 -0.13 3.17
N ARG A 10 3.91 0.35 4.41
CA ARG A 10 5.07 0.13 5.27
C ARG A 10 4.68 -0.29 6.68
N VAL A 11 5.38 -1.26 7.23
CA VAL A 11 5.31 -1.63 8.64
C VAL A 11 6.69 -1.47 9.31
N SER A 12 6.71 -1.33 10.62
CA SER A 12 7.93 -1.24 11.45
C SER A 12 8.14 -2.47 12.33
N SER A 13 7.17 -3.39 12.36
CA SER A 13 7.25 -4.68 13.03
C SER A 13 6.43 -5.71 12.27
N PHE A 14 6.84 -6.97 12.33
CA PHE A 14 6.18 -8.10 11.68
C PHE A 14 4.78 -8.40 12.20
N ASP A 15 4.46 -7.97 13.43
CA ASP A 15 3.14 -8.20 14.04
C ASP A 15 2.04 -7.25 13.53
N GLN A 16 2.41 -6.24 12.74
CA GLN A 16 1.47 -5.29 12.17
C GLN A 16 0.75 -5.91 10.97
N ASN A 17 -0.53 -5.58 10.78
CA ASN A 17 -1.28 -5.96 9.59
C ASN A 17 -1.15 -4.88 8.49
N PRO A 18 -0.30 -5.08 7.45
CA PRO A 18 -0.11 -4.12 6.36
C PRO A 18 -1.34 -3.91 5.48
N ASP A 19 -2.25 -4.89 5.39
CA ASP A 19 -3.35 -4.90 4.43
C ASP A 19 -4.41 -3.81 4.72
N ARG A 20 -4.48 -3.34 5.98
CA ARG A 20 -5.42 -2.30 6.40
C ARG A 20 -5.11 -0.90 5.86
N GLN A 21 -3.89 -0.65 5.36
CA GLN A 21 -3.50 0.69 4.93
C GLN A 21 -4.19 1.15 3.65
N LEU A 22 -4.51 0.21 2.74
CA LEU A 22 -5.09 0.51 1.42
C LEU A 22 -6.40 -0.24 1.13
N GLU A 23 -7.04 -0.85 2.13
CA GLU A 23 -8.21 -1.73 2.00
C GLU A 23 -9.37 -1.13 1.17
N GLN A 24 -9.56 0.18 1.21
CA GLN A 24 -10.62 0.89 0.45
C GLN A 24 -10.06 1.90 -0.57
N ILE A 25 -8.79 1.74 -0.92
CA ILE A 25 -8.04 2.67 -1.76
C ILE A 25 -7.63 1.95 -3.06
N GLU A 26 -8.36 2.22 -4.14
CA GLU A 26 -8.00 1.70 -5.46
C GLU A 26 -6.68 2.32 -5.94
N VAL A 27 -5.69 1.49 -6.25
CA VAL A 27 -4.39 1.88 -6.80
C VAL A 27 -3.98 0.92 -7.91
N GLY A 28 -3.26 1.42 -8.91
CA GLY A 28 -2.81 0.60 -10.04
C GLY A 28 -1.52 -0.18 -9.77
N LYS A 29 -0.76 0.18 -8.73
CA LYS A 29 0.46 -0.54 -8.30
C LYS A 29 0.72 -0.29 -6.83
N VAL A 30 1.21 -1.30 -6.12
CA VAL A 30 1.59 -1.21 -4.71
C VAL A 30 3.07 -1.56 -4.55
N PHE A 31 3.77 -0.80 -3.72
CA PHE A 31 5.11 -1.14 -3.21
C PHE A 31 5.01 -1.39 -1.70
N THR A 32 5.83 -2.30 -1.19
CA THR A 32 5.81 -2.68 0.23
C THR A 32 7.20 -2.68 0.83
N ASP A 33 7.30 -2.16 2.04
CA ASP A 33 8.50 -2.14 2.89
C ASP A 33 8.12 -2.75 4.26
N LYS A 34 8.88 -3.73 4.75
CA LYS A 34 8.51 -4.51 5.95
C LYS A 34 9.60 -4.44 7.01
#